data_AF-A0AAW0BES2-F1
#
_entry.id   AF-A0AAW0BES2-F1
#
_cell.length_a   1.000
_cell.length_b   1.000
_cell.length_c   1.000
_cell.angle_alpha   90.00
_cell.angle_beta   90.00
_cell.angle_gamma   90.00
#
_symmetry.space_group_name_H-M   'P 1'
#
loop_
_entity.id
_entity.type
_entity.pdbx_description
1 polymer ?
#
loop_
_entity_poly.entity_id
_entity_poly.type
_entity_poly.pdbx_seq_one_letter_code
_entity_poly.pdbx_strand_id
1 'polypeptide(L)'
;MSTTAEKQLQNAHSFVALLSARDFAAMAELMSPEFKCEFLPASFPPPWGKVINNKEETLASFEHAWEAVFEYMKFLPPIDIVQGKDAVMTFRTLQY
;
A
#
# COMPACT_ATOMS: atom_id res chain seq x y z
N MET A 1 22.54 13.03 -6.86
CA MET A 1 21.36 12.51 -7.58
C MET A 1 21.05 11.14 -6.99
N SER A 2 19.80 10.86 -6.60
CA SER A 2 19.42 9.56 -6.02
C SER A 2 19.40 8.46 -7.09
N THR A 3 19.88 7.28 -6.74
CA THR A 3 19.82 6.06 -7.55
C THR A 3 18.37 5.58 -7.72
N THR A 4 18.11 4.74 -8.73
CA THR A 4 16.79 4.13 -8.92
C THR A 4 16.33 3.33 -7.69
N ALA A 5 17.26 2.63 -7.04
CA ALA A 5 17.00 1.87 -5.82
C ALA A 5 16.57 2.80 -4.67
N GLU A 6 17.30 3.89 -4.44
CA GLU A 6 16.94 4.87 -3.40
C GLU A 6 15.55 5.49 -3.65
N LYS A 7 15.21 5.75 -4.91
CA LYS A 7 13.88 6.27 -5.29
C LYS A 7 12.77 5.24 -5.05
N GLN A 8 12.99 3.97 -5.39
CA GLN A 8 12.01 2.90 -5.13
C GLN A 8 11.74 2.74 -3.63
N LEU A 9 12.80 2.73 -2.82
CA LEU A 9 12.69 2.66 -1.37
C LEU A 9 11.95 3.87 -0.81
N GLN A 10 12.30 5.07 -1.25
CA GLN A 10 11.62 6.30 -0.84
C GLN A 10 10.13 6.28 -1.20
N ASN A 11 9.78 5.83 -2.41
CA ASN A 11 8.39 5.74 -2.85
C ASN A 11 7.60 4.75 -2.00
N ALA A 12 8.18 3.58 -1.67
CA ALA A 12 7.54 2.60 -0.80
C ALA A 12 7.29 3.15 0.62
N HIS A 13 8.26 3.87 1.19
CA HIS A 13 8.09 4.53 2.48
C HIS A 13 6.99 5.61 2.45
N SER A 14 7.02 6.48 1.43
CA SER A 14 6.02 7.52 1.26
C SER A 14 4.63 6.92 1.10
N PHE A 15 4.48 5.85 0.32
CA PHE A 15 3.21 5.14 0.15
C PHE A 15 2.63 4.66 1.49
N VAL A 16 3.43 3.96 2.31
CA VAL A 16 2.96 3.45 3.61
C VAL A 16 2.62 4.59 4.58
N ALA A 17 3.39 5.67 4.57
CA ALA A 17 3.14 6.85 5.41
C ALA A 17 1.81 7.53 5.04
N LEU A 18 1.56 7.74 3.74
CA LEU A 18 0.33 8.37 3.24
C LEU A 18 -0.89 7.49 3.48
N LEU A 19 -0.76 6.17 3.31
CA LEU A 19 -1.82 5.21 3.65
C LEU A 19 -2.17 5.28 5.14
N SER A 20 -1.16 5.34 6.02
CA SER A 20 -1.36 5.50 7.47
C SER A 20 -2.05 6.84 7.83
N ALA A 21 -1.68 7.91 7.14
CA ALA A 21 -2.25 9.25 7.31
C ALA A 21 -3.63 9.43 6.64
N ARG A 22 -4.08 8.46 5.83
CA ARG A 22 -5.30 8.54 4.99
C ARG A 22 -5.26 9.71 3.99
N ASP A 23 -4.07 10.10 3.55
CA ASP A 23 -3.91 11.15 2.55
C ASP A 23 -3.95 10.53 1.14
N PHE A 24 -5.16 10.17 0.71
CA PHE A 24 -5.39 9.52 -0.58
C PHE A 24 -5.05 10.44 -1.77
N ALA A 25 -5.16 11.75 -1.58
CA ALA A 25 -4.81 12.74 -2.61
C ALA A 25 -3.30 12.75 -2.87
N ALA A 26 -2.46 12.82 -1.83
CA ALA A 26 -1.02 12.71 -2.01
C ALA A 26 -0.61 11.30 -2.47
N MET A 27 -1.34 10.25 -2.04
CA MET A 27 -1.06 8.88 -2.47
C MET A 27 -1.30 8.69 -3.98
N ALA A 28 -2.32 9.36 -4.51
CA ALA A 28 -2.62 9.39 -5.94
C ALA A 28 -1.45 9.90 -6.79
N GLU A 29 -0.69 10.89 -6.31
CA GLU A 29 0.46 11.47 -7.01
C GLU A 29 1.67 10.52 -7.09
N LEU A 30 1.73 9.50 -6.23
CA LEU A 30 2.81 8.50 -6.23
C LEU A 30 2.54 7.31 -7.17
N MET A 31 1.29 7.13 -7.60
CA MET A 31 0.85 5.98 -8.39
C MET A 31 0.87 6.27 -9.89
N SER A 32 1.35 5.31 -10.68
CA SER A 32 1.14 5.33 -12.13
C SER A 32 -0.34 5.06 -12.47
N PRO A 33 -0.85 5.51 -13.63
CA PRO A 33 -2.20 5.18 -14.07
C PRO A 33 -2.46 3.67 -14.13
N GLU A 34 -1.46 2.88 -14.54
CA GLU A 34 -1.50 1.42 -14.65
C GLU A 34 -1.23 0.69 -13.33
N PHE A 35 -1.30 1.40 -12.19
CA PHE A 35 -1.05 0.80 -10.88
C PHE A 35 -1.97 -0.37 -10.63
N LYS A 36 -1.40 -1.49 -10.18
CA LYS A 36 -2.13 -2.69 -9.81
C LYS A 36 -2.03 -2.93 -8.31
N CYS A 37 -3.16 -3.21 -7.69
CA CYS A 37 -3.24 -3.58 -6.28
C CYS A 37 -3.81 -4.99 -6.16
N GLU A 38 -3.13 -5.85 -5.41
CA GLU A 38 -3.58 -7.20 -5.13
C GLU A 38 -3.61 -7.41 -3.62
N PHE A 39 -4.79 -7.77 -3.10
CA PHE A 39 -4.92 -8.24 -1.74
C PHE A 39 -4.69 -9.74 -1.70
N LEU A 40 -4.12 -10.25 -0.60
CA LEU A 40 -4.05 -11.69 -0.41
C LEU A 40 -5.48 -12.25 -0.34
N PRO A 41 -5.79 -13.37 -1.04
CA PRO A 41 -7.15 -13.91 -1.13
C PRO A 41 -7.81 -14.22 0.22
N ALA A 42 -7.01 -14.51 1.25
CA ALA A 42 -7.49 -14.80 2.60
C ALA A 42 -7.66 -13.56 3.50
N SER A 43 -7.18 -12.38 3.07
CA SER A 43 -7.18 -11.17 3.89
C SER A 43 -8.49 -10.40 3.83
N PHE A 44 -9.25 -10.56 2.75
CA PHE A 44 -10.54 -9.90 2.59
C PHE A 44 -11.57 -10.83 1.93
N PRO A 45 -12.78 -10.98 2.50
CA PRO A 45 -13.84 -11.71 1.83
C PRO A 45 -14.21 -11.04 0.49
N PRO A 46 -14.86 -11.76 -0.44
CA PRO A 46 -15.42 -11.13 -1.63
C PRO A 46 -16.36 -9.96 -1.25
N PRO A 47 -16.34 -8.84 -1.99
CA PRO A 47 -15.68 -8.61 -3.29
C PRO A 47 -14.24 -8.05 -3.23
N TRP A 48 -13.66 -7.91 -2.05
CA TRP A 48 -12.43 -7.12 -1.82
C TRP A 48 -11.13 -7.88 -2.12
N GLY A 49 -11.17 -9.20 -2.30
CA GLY A 49 -10.01 -10.05 -2.64
C GLY A 49 -9.69 -10.15 -4.15
N LYS A 50 -10.15 -9.21 -4.98
CA LYS A 50 -9.88 -9.19 -6.43
C LYS A 50 -8.66 -8.33 -6.77
N VAL A 51 -7.98 -8.66 -7.85
CA VAL A 51 -6.94 -7.81 -8.46
C VAL A 51 -7.60 -6.53 -8.96
N ILE A 52 -7.06 -5.39 -8.53
CA ILE A 52 -7.44 -4.06 -8.99
C ILE A 52 -6.41 -3.58 -10.01
N ASN A 53 -6.85 -3.12 -11.18
CA ASN A 53 -5.99 -2.90 -12.34
C ASN A 53 -5.76 -1.42 -12.70
N ASN A 54 -6.22 -0.48 -11.87
CA ASN A 54 -5.95 0.94 -12.06
C ASN A 54 -5.87 1.68 -10.73
N LYS A 55 -5.28 2.89 -10.81
CA LYS A 55 -5.12 3.82 -9.69
C LYS A 55 -6.47 4.22 -9.06
N GLU A 56 -7.46 4.56 -9.87
CA GLU A 56 -8.74 5.09 -9.41
C GLU A 56 -9.51 4.06 -8.57
N GLU A 57 -9.60 2.82 -9.04
CA GLU A 57 -10.21 1.71 -8.32
C GLU A 57 -9.42 1.36 -7.06
N THR A 58 -8.10 1.52 -7.07
CA THR A 58 -7.25 1.27 -5.90
C THR A 58 -7.56 2.27 -4.79
N LEU A 59 -7.62 3.56 -5.12
CA LEU A 59 -7.92 4.63 -4.17
C LEU A 59 -9.34 4.46 -3.59
N ALA A 60 -10.33 4.22 -4.44
CA ALA A 60 -11.71 3.96 -4.00
C ALA A 60 -11.81 2.73 -3.08
N SER A 61 -11.01 1.69 -3.34
CA SER A 61 -10.98 0.49 -2.50
C SER A 61 -10.37 0.77 -1.12
N PHE A 62 -9.31 1.58 -1.03
CA PHE A 62 -8.73 1.96 0.26
C PHE A 62 -9.66 2.86 1.08
N GLU A 63 -10.31 3.84 0.44
CA GLU A 63 -11.29 4.71 1.08
C GLU A 63 -12.47 3.89 1.62
N HIS A 64 -13.06 3.03 0.78
CA HIS A 64 -14.22 2.21 1.16
C HIS A 64 -13.89 1.13 2.20
N ALA A 65 -12.75 0.43 2.10
CA ALA A 65 -12.37 -0.60 3.06
C ALA A 65 -12.21 -0.01 4.48
N TRP A 66 -11.78 1.24 4.57
CA TRP A 66 -11.59 1.92 5.85
C TRP A 66 -12.89 2.22 6.57
N GLU A 67 -13.94 2.55 5.82
CA GLU A 67 -15.25 2.91 6.39
C GLU A 67 -16.14 1.69 6.62
N ALA A 68 -16.03 0.66 5.76
CA ALA A 68 -16.99 -0.43 5.73
C ALA A 68 -16.54 -1.70 6.48
N VAL A 69 -15.24 -1.96 6.59
CA VAL A 69 -14.72 -3.28 7.02
C VAL A 69 -14.12 -3.27 8.42
N PHE A 70 -13.49 -2.16 8.83
CA PHE A 70 -12.77 -2.09 10.10
C PHE A 70 -13.33 -1.00 11.00
N GLU A 71 -13.77 -1.38 12.21
CA GLU A 71 -14.12 -0.41 13.27
C GLU A 71 -12.93 0.48 13.63
N TYR A 72 -11.71 -0.09 13.56
CA TYR A 72 -10.46 0.63 13.75
C TYR A 72 -9.33 0.00 12.92
N MET A 73 -8.69 0.81 12.08
CA MET A 73 -7.52 0.41 11.31
C MET A 73 -6.40 1.45 11.47
N LYS A 74 -5.21 0.98 11.86
CA LYS A 74 -3.99 1.76 12.00
C LYS A 74 -2.83 1.03 11.32
N PHE A 75 -2.31 1.61 10.25
CA PHE A 75 -1.06 1.15 9.66
C PHE A 75 0.10 1.63 10.51
N LEU A 76 0.87 0.68 11.02
CA LEU A 76 2.07 0.99 11.76
C LEU A 76 3.27 0.93 10.80
N PRO A 77 4.31 1.75 11.01
CA PRO A 77 5.51 1.69 10.19
C PRO A 77 6.08 0.26 10.13
N PRO A 78 6.68 -0.16 9.01
CA PRO A 78 7.34 -1.46 8.92
C PRO A 78 8.51 -1.54 9.91
N ILE A 79 8.77 -2.74 10.43
CA ILE A 79 9.93 -3.04 11.28
C ILE A 79 11.13 -3.42 10.40
N ASP A 80 10.86 -4.17 9.32
CA ASP A 80 11.87 -4.64 8.38
C ASP A 80 11.50 -4.24 6.96
N ILE A 81 12.52 -3.88 6.17
CA ILE A 81 12.37 -3.58 4.75
C ILE A 81 13.44 -4.34 3.99
N VAL A 82 13.01 -5.10 2.99
CA VAL A 82 13.89 -5.84 2.10
C VAL A 82 13.75 -5.26 0.71
N GLN A 83 14.83 -4.67 0.19
CA GLN A 83 14.90 -4.19 -1.17
C GLN A 83 15.55 -5.23 -2.08
N GLY A 84 14.76 -5.79 -2.98
CA GLY A 84 15.23 -6.57 -4.11
C GLY A 84 15.53 -5.68 -5.32
N LYS A 85 15.89 -6.32 -6.43
CA LYS A 85 16.17 -5.63 -7.71
C LYS A 85 14.93 -4.91 -8.25
N ASP A 86 13.77 -5.55 -8.16
CA ASP A 86 12.53 -5.11 -8.82
C ASP A 86 11.40 -4.82 -7.81
N ALA A 87 11.63 -5.06 -6.52
CA ALA A 87 10.60 -4.98 -5.49
C ALA A 87 11.15 -4.46 -4.16
N VAL A 88 10.32 -3.73 -3.44
CA VAL A 88 10.54 -3.38 -2.03
C VAL A 88 9.47 -4.08 -1.22
N MET A 89 9.89 -4.94 -0.31
CA MET A 89 8.99 -5.63 0.61
C MET A 89 9.08 -4.97 1.98
N THR A 90 7.94 -4.63 2.55
CA THR A 90 7.86 -4.03 3.88
C THR A 90 7.15 -5.00 4.82
N PHE A 91 7.76 -5.26 5.97
CA PHE A 91 7.27 -6.25 6.92
C PHE A 91 7.13 -5.63 8.30
N ARG A 92 6.11 -6.11 9.01
CA ARG A 92 6.00 -5.94 10.44
C ARG A 92 5.89 -7.34 11.04
N THR A 93 7.03 -7.93 11.37
CA THR A 93 7.07 -9.18 12.12
C THR A 93 6.44 -8.93 13.50
N LEU A 94 5.40 -9.69 13.84
CA LEU A 94 4.92 -9.74 15.21
C LEU A 94 6.02 -10.44 16.03
N GLN A 95 6.69 -9.67 16.89
CA GLN A 95 7.58 -10.26 17.89
C GLN A 95 6.69 -10.95 18.92
N TYR A 96 6.63 -12.28 18.86
CA TYR A 96 6.04 -13.14 19.89
C TYR A 96 7.10 -13.57 20.90
#